data_AF-A0A432VFI3-F1
#
_entry.id   AF-A0A432VFI3-F1
#
_cell.length_a   1.000
_cell.length_b   1.000
_cell.length_c   1.000
_cell.angle_alpha   90.00
_cell.angle_beta   90.00
_cell.angle_gamma   90.00
#
_symmetry.space_group_name_H-M   'P 1'
#
loop_
_entity.id
_entity.type
_entity.pdbx_description
1 polymer ?
#
loop_
_entity_poly.entity_id
_entity_poly.type
_entity_poly.pdbx_seq_one_letter_code
_entity_poly.pdbx_strand_id
1 'polypeptide(L)'
;MQIDVSLDVFKALTARLEYDGQTFSDLISELLSADSPIEVEGEPEHGGAMAGQIFLKQAEKGGFASRRLWLPHGTVLRARYKQKEYRARIDNNAWRDEADNLHTSPSEAAKAITGTNVNGLRFWEAMLPGERHWVRLEALSAL
;
A
#
# COMPACT_ATOMS: atom_id res chain seq x y z
N MET A 1 9.32 13.71 20.71
CA MET A 1 7.90 13.30 20.79
C MET A 1 7.86 11.99 21.56
N GLN A 2 7.07 11.89 22.63
CA GLN A 2 7.04 10.70 23.50
C GLN A 2 5.83 9.83 23.16
N ILE A 3 6.03 8.52 23.08
CA ILE A 3 5.00 7.54 22.73
C ILE A 3 4.82 6.63 23.94
N ASP A 4 3.59 6.54 24.45
CA ASP A 4 3.23 5.61 25.52
C ASP A 4 2.95 4.22 24.95
N VAL A 5 3.52 3.20 25.59
CA VAL A 5 3.35 1.79 25.22
C VAL A 5 2.96 0.97 26.45
N SER A 6 2.23 -0.13 26.25
CA SER A 6 1.86 -1.02 27.36
C SER A 6 3.08 -1.77 27.90
N LEU A 7 3.01 -2.19 29.17
CA LEU A 7 4.08 -2.94 29.84
C LEU A 7 4.46 -4.23 29.09
N ASP A 8 3.49 -4.91 28.49
CA ASP A 8 3.73 -6.13 27.73
C ASP A 8 4.45 -5.86 26.41
N VAL A 9 4.13 -4.74 25.74
CA VAL A 9 4.86 -4.29 24.54
C VAL A 9 6.29 -3.90 24.90
N PHE A 10 6.48 -3.18 26.00
CA PHE A 10 7.81 -2.81 26.49
C PHE A 10 8.67 -4.05 26.79
N LYS A 11 8.10 -5.07 27.47
CA LYS A 11 8.78 -6.35 27.72
C LYS A 11 9.14 -7.06 26.41
N ALA A 12 8.23 -7.10 25.45
CA ALA A 12 8.45 -7.75 24.16
C ALA A 12 9.55 -7.05 23.33
N LEU A 13 9.63 -5.72 23.39
CA LEU A 13 10.71 -4.96 22.76
C LEU A 13 12.05 -5.20 23.46
N THR A 14 12.05 -5.21 24.80
CA THR A 14 13.28 -5.43 25.58
C THR A 14 13.87 -6.81 25.35
N ALA A 15 13.03 -7.85 25.26
CA ALA A 15 13.47 -9.22 25.00
C ALA A 15 14.08 -9.44 23.60
N ARG A 16 13.88 -8.48 22.69
CA ARG A 16 14.39 -8.52 21.30
C ARG A 16 15.64 -7.68 21.08
N LEU A 17 16.13 -6.96 22.08
CA LEU A 17 17.39 -6.24 21.96
C LEU A 17 18.54 -7.26 21.86
N GLU A 18 19.28 -7.20 20.76
CA GLU A 18 20.32 -8.19 20.47
C GLU A 18 21.69 -7.79 21.02
N TYR A 19 21.94 -6.49 21.23
CA TYR A 19 23.21 -6.00 21.77
C TYR A 19 23.05 -4.76 22.66
N ASP A 20 24.03 -4.59 23.54
CA ASP A 20 24.11 -3.50 24.52
C ASP A 20 24.46 -2.19 23.80
N GLY A 21 23.43 -1.39 23.48
CA GLY A 21 23.54 -0.16 22.70
C GLY A 21 22.48 -0.01 21.60
N GLN A 22 21.73 -1.07 21.29
CA GLN A 22 20.59 -0.97 20.37
C GLN A 22 19.46 -0.15 20.99
N THR A 23 18.95 0.85 20.28
CA THR A 23 17.84 1.67 20.80
C THR A 23 16.49 1.06 20.41
N PHE A 24 15.47 1.30 21.23
CA PHE A 24 14.10 0.89 20.88
C PHE A 24 13.62 1.52 19.56
N SER A 25 14.09 2.74 19.24
CA SER A 25 13.74 3.40 17.98
C SER A 25 14.32 2.64 16.78
N ASP A 26 15.56 2.17 16.89
CA ASP A 26 16.21 1.37 15.85
C ASP A 26 15.53 0.02 15.70
N LEU A 27 15.24 -0.65 16.81
CA LEU A 27 14.53 -1.94 16.83
C LEU A 27 13.11 -1.82 16.25
N ILE A 28 12.37 -0.76 16.58
CA ILE A 28 11.04 -0.50 16.01
C ILE A 28 11.17 -0.23 14.51
N SER A 29 12.18 0.56 14.10
CA SER A 29 12.42 0.85 12.69
C SER A 29 12.80 -0.40 11.90
N GLU A 30 13.58 -1.30 12.50
CA GLU A 30 13.95 -2.59 11.94
C GLU A 30 12.75 -3.54 11.85
N LEU A 31 11.95 -3.68 12.91
CA LEU A 31 10.72 -4.49 12.90
C LEU A 31 9.72 -3.97 11.85
N LEU A 32 9.59 -2.65 11.76
CA LEU A 32 8.78 -2.02 10.73
C LEU A 32 9.41 -2.16 9.34
N SER A 33 10.74 -2.19 9.20
CA SER A 33 11.45 -2.42 7.93
C SER A 33 11.35 -3.87 7.45
N ALA A 34 11.37 -4.82 8.38
CA ALA A 34 11.22 -6.25 8.13
C ALA A 34 9.78 -6.63 7.74
N ASP A 35 8.78 -5.88 8.22
CA ASP A 35 7.35 -6.09 7.89
C ASP A 35 6.77 -5.02 6.94
N SER A 36 7.55 -3.99 6.61
CA SER A 36 7.25 -2.97 5.61
C SER A 36 8.56 -2.37 5.09
N PRO A 37 8.93 -2.52 3.81
CA PRO A 37 10.08 -1.81 3.28
C PRO A 37 9.85 -0.30 3.45
N ILE A 38 10.63 0.29 4.37
CA ILE A 38 10.84 1.72 4.48
C ILE A 38 11.76 2.04 3.30
N GLU A 39 11.23 2.85 2.40
CA GLU A 39 11.90 3.35 1.23
C GLU A 39 13.11 4.17 1.68
N VAL A 40 14.31 3.63 1.47
CA VAL A 40 15.47 4.47 1.27
C VAL A 40 15.30 5.03 -0.13
N GLU A 41 15.09 6.34 -0.26
CA GLU A 41 15.28 7.05 -1.52
C GLU A 41 16.76 6.86 -1.92
N GLY A 42 16.99 5.82 -2.72
CA GLY A 42 18.30 5.41 -3.19
C GLY A 42 18.11 4.37 -4.27
N GLU A 43 18.86 4.53 -5.34
CA GLU A 43 18.79 3.81 -6.62
C GLU A 43 18.75 2.27 -6.53
N PRO A 44 18.33 1.59 -7.61
CA PRO A 44 17.81 0.23 -7.54
C PRO A 44 18.92 -0.81 -7.63
N GLU A 45 18.96 -1.77 -6.71
CA GLU A 45 19.70 -3.00 -6.98
C GLU A 45 19.16 -4.25 -6.28
N HIS A 46 18.72 -5.17 -7.16
CA HIS A 46 18.88 -6.62 -7.06
C HIS A 46 18.02 -7.38 -6.03
N GLY A 47 16.82 -7.78 -6.47
CA GLY A 47 16.09 -8.87 -5.82
C GLY A 47 14.70 -9.19 -6.35
N GLY A 48 14.49 -9.28 -7.68
CA GLY A 48 13.14 -9.57 -8.19
C GLY A 48 13.00 -9.71 -9.70
N ALA A 49 13.94 -10.40 -10.35
CA ALA A 49 14.04 -10.45 -11.82
C ALA A 49 12.80 -10.99 -12.56
N MET A 50 11.85 -11.67 -11.89
CA MET A 50 10.61 -12.14 -12.52
C MET A 50 9.42 -11.19 -12.36
N ALA A 51 9.23 -10.56 -11.20
CA ALA A 51 8.19 -9.56 -11.00
C ALA A 51 8.50 -8.31 -11.84
N GLY A 52 9.75 -7.83 -11.80
CA GLY A 52 10.18 -6.64 -12.53
C GLY A 52 9.94 -6.70 -14.04
N GLN A 53 10.05 -7.88 -14.67
CA GLN A 53 9.81 -8.05 -16.11
C GLN A 53 8.32 -7.97 -16.50
N ILE A 54 7.42 -8.38 -15.60
CA ILE A 54 5.97 -8.22 -15.79
C ILE A 54 5.59 -6.75 -15.60
N PHE A 55 6.14 -6.09 -14.57
CA PHE A 55 5.92 -4.67 -14.31
C PHE A 55 6.45 -3.75 -15.43
N LEU A 56 7.64 -4.04 -16.00
CA LEU A 56 8.23 -3.26 -17.10
C LEU A 56 7.41 -3.32 -18.39
N LYS A 57 6.89 -4.50 -18.78
CA LYS A 57 6.02 -4.63 -19.97
C LYS A 57 4.64 -4.00 -19.79
N GLN A 58 4.18 -3.85 -18.55
CA GLN A 58 2.86 -3.32 -18.24
C GLN A 58 2.86 -1.80 -17.99
N ALA A 59 4.00 -1.23 -17.58
CA ALA A 59 4.22 0.22 -17.50
C ALA A 59 4.09 0.90 -18.88
N GLU A 60 4.47 0.21 -19.97
CA GLU A 60 4.30 0.72 -21.35
C GLU A 60 2.84 0.90 -21.78
N LYS A 61 1.87 0.26 -21.09
CA LYS A 61 0.43 0.36 -21.40
C LYS A 61 -0.33 1.41 -20.60
N GLY A 62 0.35 2.14 -19.72
CA GLY A 62 -0.28 3.08 -18.80
C GLY A 62 -1.07 2.35 -17.71
N GLY A 63 -0.69 2.54 -16.45
CA GLY A 63 -1.31 1.90 -15.30
C GLY A 63 -0.73 2.39 -13.98
N PHE A 64 -1.48 2.16 -12.91
CA PHE A 64 -1.05 2.45 -11.55
C PHE A 64 -0.37 1.21 -10.98
N ALA A 65 0.90 1.36 -10.61
CA ALA A 65 1.66 0.33 -9.92
C ALA A 65 1.82 0.73 -8.44
N SER A 66 1.43 -0.17 -7.56
CA SER A 66 1.70 -0.12 -6.13
C SER A 66 2.39 -1.43 -5.74
N ARG A 67 3.09 -1.46 -4.62
CA ARG A 67 4.07 -2.49 -4.20
C ARG A 67 3.78 -3.94 -4.61
N ARG A 68 2.54 -4.41 -4.51
CA ARG A 68 2.09 -5.76 -4.94
C ARG A 68 0.85 -5.74 -5.84
N LEU A 69 0.47 -4.57 -6.34
CA LEU A 69 -0.77 -4.37 -7.06
C LEU A 69 -0.49 -3.56 -8.32
N TRP A 70 -0.77 -4.15 -9.46
CA TRP A 70 -0.81 -3.40 -10.71
C TRP A 70 -2.25 -3.27 -11.19
N LEU A 71 -2.63 -2.05 -11.57
CA LEU A 71 -3.93 -1.73 -12.14
C LEU A 71 -3.73 -1.05 -13.49
N PRO A 72 -4.32 -1.56 -14.58
CA PRO A 72 -4.25 -0.91 -15.89
C PRO A 72 -5.00 0.43 -15.90
N HIS A 73 -4.61 1.32 -16.81
CA HIS A 73 -5.39 2.50 -17.15
C HIS A 73 -6.84 2.13 -17.52
N GLY A 74 -7.78 2.98 -17.10
CA GLY A 74 -9.21 2.72 -17.29
C GLY A 74 -9.83 1.79 -16.24
N THR A 75 -9.04 1.31 -15.27
CA THR A 75 -9.59 0.63 -14.09
C THR A 75 -10.45 1.60 -13.29
N VAL A 76 -11.67 1.16 -12.97
CA VAL A 76 -12.58 1.90 -12.09
C VAL A 76 -12.53 1.26 -10.70
N LEU A 77 -12.46 2.09 -9.67
CA LEU A 77 -12.36 1.68 -8.28
C LEU A 77 -13.59 2.17 -7.52
N ARG A 78 -14.04 1.37 -6.57
CA ARG A 78 -15.09 1.78 -5.62
C ARG A 78 -14.79 1.29 -4.22
N ALA A 79 -15.28 2.03 -3.24
CA ALA A 79 -15.35 1.61 -1.86
C ALA A 79 -16.69 2.01 -1.25
N ARG A 80 -17.16 1.26 -0.26
CA ARG A 80 -18.37 1.57 0.50
C ARG A 80 -18.01 1.85 1.94
N TYR A 81 -18.28 3.07 2.40
CA TYR A 81 -17.99 3.48 3.76
C TYR A 81 -19.11 4.36 4.31
N LYS A 82 -19.64 4.01 5.49
CA LYS A 82 -20.77 4.71 6.15
C LYS A 82 -21.97 4.94 5.21
N GLN A 83 -22.38 3.88 4.50
CA GLN A 83 -23.47 3.90 3.50
C GLN A 83 -23.27 4.86 2.31
N LYS A 84 -22.09 5.45 2.16
CA LYS A 84 -21.68 6.19 0.95
C LYS A 84 -20.79 5.32 0.09
N GLU A 85 -21.01 5.40 -1.22
CA GLU A 85 -20.10 4.84 -2.22
C GLU A 85 -19.12 5.94 -2.62
N TYR A 86 -17.83 5.62 -2.59
CA TYR A 86 -16.75 6.47 -3.05
C TYR A 86 -16.15 5.84 -4.29
N ARG A 87 -15.87 6.65 -5.31
CA ARG A 87 -15.31 6.17 -6.56
C ARG A 87 -13.93 6.74 -6.81
N ALA A 88 -13.13 5.97 -7.52
CA ALA A 88 -11.83 6.38 -8.01
C ALA A 88 -11.59 5.76 -9.39
N ARG A 89 -10.59 6.26 -10.10
CA ARG A 89 -10.19 5.76 -11.42
C ARG A 89 -8.68 5.79 -11.56
N ILE A 90 -8.17 4.84 -12.33
CA ILE A 90 -6.78 4.86 -12.76
C ILE A 90 -6.69 5.60 -14.10
N ASP A 91 -6.08 6.77 -14.07
CA ASP A 91 -5.92 7.66 -15.22
C ASP A 91 -4.45 8.09 -15.32
N ASN A 92 -3.83 7.92 -16.49
CA ASN A 92 -2.43 8.34 -16.74
C ASN A 92 -1.44 7.96 -15.63
N ASN A 93 -1.41 6.68 -15.25
CA ASN A 93 -0.56 6.11 -14.17
C ASN A 93 -0.89 6.60 -12.75
N ALA A 94 -1.97 7.35 -12.57
CA ALA A 94 -2.34 7.88 -11.27
C ALA A 94 -3.69 7.34 -10.81
N TRP A 95 -3.78 7.13 -9.50
CA TRP A 95 -5.05 6.93 -8.83
C TRP A 95 -5.70 8.28 -8.56
N ARG A 96 -6.86 8.53 -9.17
CA ARG A 96 -7.65 9.75 -8.97
C ARG A 96 -8.95 9.43 -8.27
N ASP A 97 -9.28 10.17 -7.23
CA ASP A 97 -10.60 10.09 -6.59
C ASP A 97 -11.66 10.96 -7.32
N GLU A 98 -12.90 10.96 -6.84
CA GLU A 98 -13.98 11.80 -7.38
C GLU A 98 -13.72 13.31 -7.32
N ALA A 99 -12.81 13.77 -6.45
CA ALA A 99 -12.41 15.17 -6.34
C ALA A 99 -11.13 15.48 -7.14
N ASP A 100 -10.68 14.53 -7.97
CA ASP A 100 -9.47 14.58 -8.78
C ASP A 100 -8.16 14.69 -7.97
N ASN A 101 -8.18 14.32 -6.68
CA ASN A 101 -6.93 14.22 -5.91
C ASN A 101 -6.15 12.98 -6.33
N LEU A 102 -4.83 13.15 -6.38
CA LEU A 102 -3.89 12.10 -6.69
C LEU A 102 -3.54 11.33 -5.42
N HIS A 103 -3.59 10.00 -5.51
CA HIS A 103 -3.16 9.10 -4.44
C HIS A 103 -2.02 8.23 -4.93
N THR A 104 -1.00 8.08 -4.09
CA THR A 104 0.18 7.24 -4.37
C THR A 104 -0.03 5.80 -3.94
N SER A 105 -1.04 5.54 -3.10
CA SER A 105 -1.38 4.19 -2.62
C SER A 105 -2.88 3.99 -2.36
N PRO A 106 -3.39 2.74 -2.41
CA PRO A 106 -4.77 2.42 -2.05
C PRO A 106 -5.12 2.80 -0.60
N SER A 107 -4.15 2.67 0.33
CA SER A 107 -4.33 3.00 1.75
C SER A 107 -4.42 4.50 1.97
N GLU A 108 -3.67 5.30 1.22
CA GLU A 108 -3.78 6.76 1.23
C GLU A 108 -5.16 7.21 0.77
N ALA A 109 -5.64 6.66 -0.35
CA ALA A 109 -6.99 6.94 -0.87
C ALA A 109 -8.07 6.53 0.15
N ALA A 110 -7.88 5.41 0.85
CA ALA A 110 -8.81 4.98 1.88
C ALA A 110 -8.77 5.90 3.11
N LYS A 111 -7.58 6.34 3.54
CA LYS A 111 -7.39 7.28 4.65
C LYS A 111 -8.03 8.64 4.36
N ALA A 112 -7.98 9.12 3.12
CA ALA A 112 -8.66 10.34 2.72
C ALA A 112 -10.19 10.28 2.96
N ILE A 113 -10.77 9.07 2.90
CA ILE A 113 -12.20 8.84 3.13
C ILE A 113 -12.50 8.55 4.61
N THR A 114 -11.72 7.69 5.25
CA THR A 114 -12.00 7.20 6.60
C THR A 114 -11.47 8.12 7.71
N GLY A 115 -10.48 8.96 7.39
CA GLY A 115 -9.72 9.76 8.35
C GLY A 115 -8.72 8.95 9.20
N THR A 116 -8.59 7.64 8.96
CA THR A 116 -7.74 6.73 9.73
C THR A 116 -6.95 5.80 8.82
N ASN A 117 -5.85 5.25 9.32
CA ASN A 117 -5.08 4.27 8.55
C ASN A 117 -5.85 2.94 8.49
N VAL A 118 -6.18 2.50 7.28
CA VAL A 118 -6.93 1.27 7.02
C VAL A 118 -6.25 0.48 5.91
N ASN A 119 -6.49 -0.83 5.86
CA ASN A 119 -5.96 -1.67 4.79
C ASN A 119 -6.67 -1.33 3.47
N GLY A 120 -6.01 -0.55 2.61
CA GLY A 120 -6.54 -0.13 1.32
C GLY A 120 -6.89 -1.28 0.38
N LEU A 121 -6.17 -2.41 0.45
CA LEU A 121 -6.43 -3.57 -0.41
C LEU A 121 -7.76 -4.26 -0.10
N ARG A 122 -8.20 -4.22 1.17
CA ARG A 122 -9.51 -4.74 1.59
C ARG A 122 -10.63 -3.73 1.44
N PHE A 123 -10.29 -2.45 1.48
CA PHE A 123 -11.25 -1.35 1.43
C PHE A 123 -11.78 -1.12 0.02
N TRP A 124 -10.93 -1.30 -0.99
CA TRP A 124 -11.25 -1.00 -2.38
C TRP A 124 -11.58 -2.26 -3.19
N GLU A 125 -12.55 -2.09 -4.08
CA GLU A 125 -12.86 -3.01 -5.18
C GLU A 125 -12.49 -2.34 -6.50
N ALA A 126 -11.88 -3.08 -7.41
CA ALA A 126 -11.57 -2.66 -8.77
C ALA A 126 -12.45 -3.40 -9.78
N MET A 127 -12.80 -2.70 -10.85
CA MET A 127 -13.36 -3.27 -12.07
C MET A 127 -12.34 -3.00 -13.17
N LEU A 128 -11.69 -4.07 -13.62
CA LEU A 128 -10.66 -4.03 -14.66
C LEU A 128 -11.27 -3.69 -16.03
N PRO A 129 -10.52 -3.02 -16.91
CA PRO A 129 -10.98 -2.71 -18.26
C PRO A 129 -11.28 -3.99 -19.04
N GLY A 130 -12.52 -4.13 -19.50
CA GLY A 130 -13.00 -5.32 -20.19
C GLY A 130 -13.73 -6.33 -19.30
N GLU A 131 -13.62 -6.18 -17.97
CA GLU A 131 -14.40 -6.96 -17.02
C GLU A 131 -15.70 -6.24 -16.63
N ARG A 132 -16.68 -7.04 -16.16
CA ARG A 132 -18.00 -6.53 -15.73
C ARG A 132 -18.29 -6.76 -14.25
N HIS A 133 -17.33 -7.32 -13.52
CA HIS A 133 -17.49 -7.64 -12.11
C HIS A 133 -16.47 -6.87 -11.27
N TRP A 134 -16.82 -6.65 -10.02
CA TRP A 134 -15.97 -5.97 -9.05
C TRP A 134 -15.16 -7.02 -8.30
N VAL A 135 -13.85 -6.81 -8.24
CA VAL A 135 -12.88 -7.68 -7.59
C VAL A 135 -12.19 -6.89 -6.48
N ARG A 136 -12.04 -7.47 -5.30
CA ARG A 136 -11.28 -6.82 -4.22
C ARG A 136 -9.80 -6.70 -4.61
N LEU A 137 -9.18 -5.57 -4.27
CA LEU A 137 -7.75 -5.38 -4.56
C LEU A 137 -6.87 -6.42 -3.86
N GLU A 138 -7.25 -6.89 -2.66
CA GLU A 138 -6.57 -7.99 -1.96
C GLU A 138 -6.41 -9.24 -2.86
N ALA A 139 -7.44 -9.60 -3.63
CA ALA A 139 -7.41 -10.75 -4.54
C ALA A 139 -6.51 -10.52 -5.76
N LEU A 140 -6.36 -9.26 -6.19
CA LEU A 140 -5.47 -8.88 -7.30
C LEU A 140 -4.01 -8.75 -6.85
N SER A 141 -3.77 -8.48 -5.56
CA SER A 141 -2.43 -8.28 -5.00
C SER A 141 -1.68 -9.56 -4.60
N ALA A 142 -2.34 -10.71 -4.75
CA ALA A 142 -1.82 -12.02 -4.37
C ALA A 142 -1.09 -12.76 -5.52
N LEU A 143 -0.86 -12.08 -6.65
CA LEU A 143 -0.20 -12.61 -7.85
C LEU A 143 1.27 -12.19 -7.96
#